data_AF-A0A2H3KFT0-F1
#
_entry.id   AF-A0A2H3KFT0-F1
#
_cell.length_a   1.000
_cell.length_b   1.000
_cell.length_c   1.000
_cell.angle_alpha   90.00
_cell.angle_beta   90.00
_cell.angle_gamma   90.00
#
_symmetry.space_group_name_H-M   'P 1'
#
loop_
_entity.id
_entity.type
_entity.pdbx_description
1 polymer ?
#
loop_
_entity_poly.entity_id
_entity_poly.type
_entity_poly.pdbx_seq_one_letter_code
_entity_poly.pdbx_strand_id
1 'polypeptide(L)'
;MYHTIFAPLTRRQHRRIVRLLALALLPLLLVTSTGYGAERLPVTVAVARSVRRIRCRRCRRPPVAPTLRGAGAVLRRTLPPALCQTSLLLLLLLGARAPTALLLLAGLPLLRWLLTLSGLRWPQWAQHPSGRWLRQTLADLHLALLLALGGLLLGQLLGLTGGALLGAAATPRPPKPTASGRVLDDGTYEVILGDQFAIRHRPVDEFDRRMFLLFLRDIHLVAHPGQRPFLCQTWLAGWFDTLQELLSRWENDHEAGDWQRLMSRRDGPLLPRAQQQAIVQRWTRHHWWSVAEVQAAAQAEGLRLTGRTTGSSTRRRWRCCGS
;
A
#
# COMPACT_ATOMS: atom_id res chain seq x y z
N MET A 1 43.84 12.76 -26.13
CA MET A 1 43.28 14.12 -26.23
C MET A 1 42.06 14.06 -27.14
N TYR A 2 40.85 14.07 -26.59
CA TYR A 2 39.61 14.14 -27.37
C TYR A 2 39.23 15.62 -27.53
N HIS A 3 39.43 16.17 -28.72
CA HIS A 3 38.85 17.48 -29.08
C HIS A 3 37.40 17.26 -29.51
N THR A 4 36.47 17.41 -28.58
CA THR A 4 35.04 17.56 -28.90
C THR A 4 34.83 18.94 -29.51
N ILE A 5 34.74 18.98 -30.85
CA ILE A 5 34.37 20.16 -31.63
C ILE A 5 32.88 20.41 -31.40
N PHE A 6 32.54 21.15 -30.35
CA PHE A 6 31.21 21.75 -30.24
C PHE A 6 31.19 23.00 -31.13
N ALA A 7 30.68 22.84 -32.36
CA ALA A 7 30.36 23.99 -33.19
C ALA A 7 29.36 24.89 -32.44
N PRO A 8 29.62 26.19 -32.29
CA PRO A 8 28.75 27.08 -31.54
C PRO A 8 27.38 27.14 -32.21
N LEU A 9 26.34 26.73 -31.46
CA LEU A 9 24.95 26.80 -31.89
C LEU A 9 24.57 28.24 -32.25
N THR A 10 23.98 28.45 -33.41
CA THR A 10 23.51 29.78 -33.82
C THR A 10 22.42 30.30 -32.88
N ARG A 11 22.35 31.61 -32.63
CA ARG A 11 21.30 32.23 -31.75
C ARG A 11 19.87 31.82 -32.13
N ARG A 12 19.61 31.56 -33.42
CA ARG A 12 18.30 31.09 -33.92
C ARG A 12 18.02 29.63 -33.53
N GLN A 13 19.02 28.75 -33.62
CA GLN A 13 18.92 27.37 -33.13
C GLN A 13 18.73 27.34 -31.62
N HIS A 14 19.47 28.15 -30.87
CA HIS A 14 19.32 28.25 -29.41
C HIS A 14 17.89 28.64 -28.99
N ARG A 15 17.29 29.66 -29.64
CA ARG A 15 15.89 30.05 -29.36
C ARG A 15 14.88 28.96 -29.73
N ARG A 16 15.12 28.19 -30.79
CA ARG A 16 14.27 27.05 -31.15
C ARG A 16 14.40 25.91 -30.14
N ILE A 17 15.61 25.60 -29.69
CA ILE A 17 15.89 24.60 -28.66
C ILE A 17 15.17 24.99 -27.37
N VAL A 18 15.33 26.22 -26.88
CA VAL A 18 14.67 26.67 -25.65
C VAL A 18 13.15 26.60 -25.75
N ARG A 19 12.56 26.99 -26.89
CA ARG A 19 11.10 26.89 -27.10
C ARG A 19 10.59 25.46 -27.12
N LEU A 20 11.29 24.55 -27.79
CA LEU A 20 10.90 23.14 -27.87
C LEU A 20 11.12 22.41 -26.55
N LEU A 21 12.21 22.73 -25.84
CA LEU A 21 12.50 22.19 -24.52
C LEU A 21 11.49 22.70 -23.48
N ALA A 22 11.11 23.97 -23.56
CA ALA A 22 10.02 24.53 -22.75
C ALA A 22 8.69 23.82 -23.04
N LEU A 23 8.36 23.56 -24.32
CA LEU A 23 7.16 22.82 -24.71
C LEU A 23 7.18 21.35 -24.27
N ALA A 24 8.34 20.70 -24.28
CA ALA A 24 8.51 19.31 -23.82
C ALA A 24 8.50 19.19 -22.28
N LEU A 25 8.98 20.20 -21.56
CA LEU A 25 8.97 20.25 -20.09
C LEU A 25 7.64 20.73 -19.51
N LEU A 26 6.85 21.50 -20.27
CA LEU A 26 5.52 21.97 -19.86
C LEU A 26 4.58 20.83 -19.41
N PRO A 27 4.42 19.71 -20.16
CA PRO A 27 3.62 18.58 -19.70
C PRO A 27 4.20 17.92 -18.45
N LEU A 28 5.52 17.87 -18.29
CA LEU A 28 6.18 17.31 -17.10
C LEU A 28 5.94 18.17 -15.85
N LEU A 29 6.00 19.50 -16.01
CA LEU A 29 5.64 20.47 -14.96
C LEU A 29 4.14 20.41 -14.60
N LEU A 30 3.28 20.18 -15.60
CA LEU A 30 1.85 19.92 -15.39
C LEU A 30 1.60 18.59 -14.66
N VAL A 31 2.30 17.52 -15.01
CA VAL A 31 2.20 16.22 -14.33
C VAL A 31 2.68 16.31 -12.87
N THR A 32 3.79 16.99 -12.60
CA THR A 32 4.33 17.13 -11.24
C THR A 32 3.48 18.04 -10.35
N SER A 33 2.95 19.14 -10.90
CA SER A 33 2.03 20.03 -10.17
C SER A 33 0.66 19.40 -9.91
N THR A 34 0.13 18.61 -10.85
CA THR A 34 -1.17 17.93 -10.68
C THR A 34 -1.07 16.61 -9.91
N GLY A 35 0.06 15.90 -10.00
CA GLY A 35 0.31 14.65 -9.26
C GLY A 35 0.26 14.87 -7.74
N TYR A 36 0.86 15.96 -7.25
CA TYR A 36 0.81 16.34 -5.83
C TYR A 36 -0.59 16.69 -5.32
N GLY A 37 -1.48 17.20 -6.19
CA GLY A 37 -2.85 17.60 -5.83
C GLY A 37 -3.89 16.49 -5.99
N ALA A 38 -3.76 15.65 -7.03
CA ALA A 38 -4.75 14.62 -7.38
C ALA A 38 -4.59 13.33 -6.55
N GLU A 39 -3.36 12.96 -6.18
CA GLU A 39 -3.13 11.83 -5.25
C GLU A 39 -3.48 12.17 -3.80
N ARG A 40 -3.60 13.47 -3.49
CA ARG A 40 -4.09 13.99 -2.20
C ARG A 40 -5.61 14.28 -2.17
N LEU A 41 -6.38 13.82 -3.16
CA LEU A 41 -7.85 13.79 -3.06
C LEU A 41 -8.30 12.75 -2.01
N PRO A 42 -9.41 12.99 -1.30
CA PRO A 42 -9.41 13.13 0.16
C PRO A 42 -9.66 11.80 0.88
N VAL A 43 -8.66 10.92 0.92
CA VAL A 43 -8.68 9.81 1.89
C VAL A 43 -8.72 10.37 3.33
N THR A 44 -8.09 11.52 3.57
CA THR A 44 -8.04 12.17 4.89
C THR A 44 -9.37 12.78 5.35
N VAL A 45 -10.29 13.18 4.46
CA VAL A 45 -11.61 13.70 4.89
C VAL A 45 -12.56 12.57 5.27
N ALA A 46 -12.40 11.38 4.66
CA ALA A 46 -13.13 10.19 5.08
C ALA A 46 -12.65 9.69 6.47
N VAL A 47 -11.33 9.77 6.74
CA VAL A 47 -10.74 9.35 8.02
C VAL A 47 -10.93 10.39 9.14
N ALA A 48 -10.82 11.69 8.86
CA ALA A 48 -11.03 12.72 9.89
C ALA A 48 -12.49 12.80 10.38
N ARG A 49 -13.46 12.51 9.50
CA ARG A 49 -14.88 12.43 9.89
C ARG A 49 -15.24 11.11 10.58
N SER A 50 -14.50 10.02 10.35
CA SER A 50 -14.71 8.77 11.08
C SER A 50 -14.17 8.88 12.51
N VAL A 51 -12.99 9.47 12.73
CA VAL A 51 -12.40 9.59 14.08
C VAL A 51 -13.23 10.50 15.00
N ARG A 52 -13.80 11.60 14.49
CA ARG A 52 -14.66 12.49 15.30
C ARG A 52 -16.05 11.90 15.61
N ARG A 53 -16.46 10.82 14.93
CA ARG A 53 -17.73 10.10 15.20
C ARG A 53 -17.56 8.82 16.01
N ILE A 54 -16.34 8.29 16.15
CA ILE A 54 -16.09 7.07 16.93
C ILE A 54 -16.38 7.28 18.44
N ARG A 55 -16.34 8.52 18.95
CA ARG A 55 -16.75 8.81 20.33
C ARG A 55 -18.27 8.81 20.55
N CYS A 56 -19.07 8.88 19.49
CA CYS A 56 -20.52 9.00 19.61
C CYS A 56 -21.24 8.09 18.61
N ARG A 57 -21.61 6.89 19.10
CA ARG A 57 -22.75 6.03 18.70
C ARG A 57 -22.40 4.65 18.14
N ARG A 58 -22.73 3.64 18.97
CA ARG A 58 -22.97 2.21 18.68
C ARG A 58 -24.14 1.96 17.71
N CYS A 59 -24.18 2.63 16.56
CA CYS A 59 -25.16 2.31 15.52
C CYS A 59 -24.42 2.00 14.22
N ARG A 60 -24.35 0.71 13.88
CA ARG A 60 -23.95 0.20 12.57
C ARG A 60 -24.84 0.83 11.51
N ARG A 61 -24.43 1.95 10.93
CA ARG A 61 -24.95 2.40 9.64
C ARG A 61 -23.90 2.07 8.57
N PRO A 62 -24.29 1.46 7.44
CA PRO A 62 -23.37 1.21 6.35
C PRO A 62 -22.78 2.54 5.84
N PRO A 63 -21.56 2.53 5.29
CA PRO A 63 -20.95 3.71 4.71
C PRO A 63 -21.84 4.21 3.56
N VAL A 64 -22.58 5.30 3.82
CA VAL A 64 -23.37 5.97 2.80
C VAL A 64 -22.40 6.62 1.82
N ALA A 65 -22.50 6.22 0.55
CA ALA A 65 -21.68 6.75 -0.53
C ALA A 65 -21.71 8.30 -0.52
N PRO A 66 -20.57 8.97 -0.79
CA PRO A 66 -20.55 10.41 -0.91
C PRO A 66 -21.58 10.85 -1.97
N THR A 67 -22.42 11.81 -1.63
CA THR A 67 -23.47 12.29 -2.53
C THR A 67 -22.84 12.82 -3.82
N LEU A 68 -23.40 12.41 -4.96
CA LEU A 68 -22.96 12.76 -6.32
C LEU A 68 -22.75 14.27 -6.57
N ARG A 69 -23.31 15.14 -5.73
CA ARG A 69 -23.09 16.59 -5.78
C ARG A 69 -21.60 16.99 -5.69
N GLY A 70 -20.75 16.20 -5.05
CA GLY A 70 -19.30 16.47 -4.99
C GLY A 70 -18.53 16.09 -6.27
N ALA A 71 -19.07 15.17 -7.08
CA ALA A 71 -18.37 14.64 -8.25
C ALA A 71 -18.20 15.69 -9.37
N GLY A 72 -19.18 16.58 -9.55
CA GLY A 72 -19.11 17.64 -10.55
C GLY A 72 -18.00 18.65 -10.30
N ALA A 73 -17.73 18.99 -9.03
CA ALA A 73 -16.64 19.89 -8.67
C ALA A 73 -15.27 19.25 -8.91
N VAL A 74 -15.12 17.95 -8.64
CA VAL A 74 -13.91 17.20 -8.94
C VAL A 74 -13.69 17.13 -10.46
N LEU A 75 -14.74 16.80 -11.22
CA LEU A 75 -14.70 16.72 -12.69
C LEU A 75 -14.22 18.03 -13.30
N ARG A 76 -14.81 19.17 -12.89
CA ARG A 76 -14.43 20.50 -13.40
C ARG A 76 -12.99 20.89 -13.09
N ARG A 77 -12.43 20.40 -11.97
CA ARG A 77 -11.04 20.70 -11.57
C ARG A 77 -10.03 19.79 -12.25
N THR A 78 -10.35 18.52 -12.48
CA THR A 78 -9.38 17.53 -12.98
C THR A 78 -9.44 17.30 -14.48
N LEU A 79 -10.56 17.65 -15.15
CA LEU A 79 -10.70 17.48 -16.60
C LEU A 79 -9.79 18.40 -17.43
N PRO A 80 -9.67 19.73 -17.16
CA PRO A 80 -8.84 20.61 -17.96
C PRO A 80 -7.36 20.19 -18.07
N PRO A 81 -6.65 19.81 -16.99
CA PRO A 81 -5.26 19.39 -17.11
C PRO A 81 -5.11 18.07 -17.87
N ALA A 82 -6.06 17.14 -17.73
CA ALA A 82 -6.04 15.89 -18.48
C ALA A 82 -6.19 16.15 -19.99
N LEU A 83 -7.14 17.00 -20.39
CA LEU A 83 -7.34 17.39 -21.79
C LEU A 83 -6.11 18.14 -22.35
N CYS A 84 -5.54 19.05 -21.57
CA CYS A 84 -4.34 19.78 -21.94
C CYS A 84 -3.13 18.86 -22.14
N GLN A 85 -2.93 17.87 -21.25
CA GLN A 85 -1.87 16.87 -21.39
C GLN A 85 -2.08 16.02 -22.65
N THR A 86 -3.31 15.56 -22.92
CA THR A 86 -3.60 14.79 -24.14
C THR A 86 -3.37 15.59 -25.41
N SER A 87 -3.81 16.85 -25.46
CA SER A 87 -3.65 17.69 -26.64
C SER A 87 -2.19 18.03 -26.90
N LEU A 88 -1.41 18.30 -25.84
CA LEU A 88 0.01 18.56 -25.94
C LEU A 88 0.79 17.33 -26.39
N LEU A 89 0.50 16.14 -25.83
CA LEU A 89 1.08 14.87 -26.31
C LEU A 89 0.75 14.61 -27.77
N LEU A 90 -0.50 14.83 -28.17
CA LEU A 90 -0.93 14.66 -29.56
C LEU A 90 -0.16 15.62 -30.49
N LEU A 91 -0.02 16.89 -30.11
CA LEU A 91 0.77 17.89 -30.85
C LEU A 91 2.25 17.50 -30.93
N LEU A 92 2.84 16.98 -29.85
CA LEU A 92 4.22 16.50 -29.85
C LEU A 92 4.40 15.31 -30.79
N LEU A 93 3.49 14.34 -30.77
CA LEU A 93 3.53 13.17 -31.65
C LEU A 93 3.37 13.55 -33.12
N LEU A 94 2.44 14.46 -33.43
CA LEU A 94 2.25 15.02 -34.77
C LEU A 94 3.50 15.78 -35.24
N GLY A 95 4.07 16.62 -34.37
CA GLY A 95 5.28 17.39 -34.66
C GLY A 95 6.52 16.53 -34.86
N ALA A 96 6.63 15.42 -34.12
CA ALA A 96 7.72 14.45 -34.23
C ALA A 96 7.56 13.47 -35.41
N ARG A 97 6.44 13.53 -36.16
CA ARG A 97 6.07 12.55 -37.19
C ARG A 97 6.15 11.11 -36.69
N ALA A 98 5.68 10.89 -35.46
CA ALA A 98 5.69 9.59 -34.83
C ALA A 98 4.81 8.59 -35.58
N PRO A 99 5.14 7.28 -35.57
CA PRO A 99 4.29 6.25 -36.16
C PRO A 99 2.88 6.27 -35.56
N THR A 100 1.88 6.02 -36.39
CA THR A 100 0.44 6.07 -36.02
C THR A 100 0.09 5.18 -34.84
N ALA A 101 0.83 4.08 -34.62
CA ALA A 101 0.69 3.22 -33.45
C ALA A 101 0.89 3.96 -32.11
N LEU A 102 1.73 5.00 -32.08
CA LEU A 102 1.98 5.80 -30.88
C LEU A 102 0.87 6.84 -30.61
N LEU A 103 -0.02 7.11 -31.59
CA LEU A 103 -1.16 8.00 -31.38
C LEU A 103 -2.15 7.43 -30.35
N LEU A 104 -2.28 6.11 -30.25
CA LEU A 104 -3.09 5.47 -29.21
C LEU A 104 -2.55 5.77 -27.80
N LEU A 105 -1.23 5.92 -27.66
CA LEU A 105 -0.60 6.26 -26.39
C LEU A 105 -0.86 7.72 -25.97
N ALA A 106 -1.24 8.60 -26.90
CA ALA A 106 -1.69 9.96 -26.56
C ALA A 106 -2.96 9.95 -25.69
N GLY A 107 -3.74 8.87 -25.72
CA GLY A 107 -4.94 8.67 -24.89
C GLY A 107 -4.65 8.24 -23.44
N LEU A 108 -3.40 7.91 -23.09
CA LEU A 108 -3.02 7.44 -21.75
C LEU A 108 -3.41 8.39 -20.61
N PRO A 109 -3.21 9.72 -20.70
CA PRO A 109 -3.60 10.62 -19.61
C PRO A 109 -5.12 10.62 -19.39
N LEU A 110 -5.90 10.48 -20.46
CA LEU A 110 -7.36 10.41 -20.40
C LEU A 110 -7.82 9.09 -19.78
N LEU A 111 -7.21 7.97 -20.17
CA LEU A 111 -7.46 6.66 -19.58
C LEU A 111 -7.11 6.67 -18.08
N ARG A 112 -5.96 7.25 -17.71
CA ARG A 112 -5.55 7.43 -16.30
C ARG A 112 -6.58 8.24 -15.53
N TRP A 113 -7.02 9.35 -16.11
CA TRP A 113 -8.05 10.19 -15.52
C TRP A 113 -9.38 9.44 -15.33
N LEU A 114 -9.83 8.65 -16.33
CA LEU A 114 -11.01 7.80 -16.21
C LEU A 114 -10.88 6.76 -15.09
N LEU A 115 -9.71 6.13 -14.94
CA LEU A 115 -9.44 5.19 -13.84
C LEU A 115 -9.41 5.88 -12.46
N THR A 116 -9.00 7.15 -12.38
CA THR A 116 -9.12 7.91 -11.13
C THR A 116 -10.56 8.23 -10.79
N LEU A 117 -11.39 8.55 -11.79
CA LEU A 117 -12.83 8.77 -11.60
C LEU A 117 -13.59 7.49 -11.27
N SER A 118 -13.22 6.36 -11.85
CA SER A 118 -13.85 5.08 -11.52
C SER A 118 -13.66 4.74 -10.04
N GLY A 119 -12.54 5.12 -9.43
CA GLY A 119 -12.30 4.98 -7.99
C GLY A 119 -13.23 5.80 -7.11
N LEU A 120 -13.80 6.91 -7.61
CA LEU A 120 -14.84 7.67 -6.91
C LEU A 120 -16.19 6.95 -6.93
N ARG A 121 -16.49 6.23 -8.02
CA ARG A 121 -17.74 5.46 -8.17
C ARG A 121 -17.65 4.11 -7.46
N TRP A 122 -16.48 3.49 -7.44
CA TRP A 122 -16.21 2.18 -6.84
C TRP A 122 -14.97 2.23 -5.92
N PRO A 123 -15.12 2.69 -4.67
CA PRO A 123 -14.00 2.81 -3.75
C PRO A 123 -13.36 1.45 -3.40
N GLN A 124 -14.14 0.37 -3.42
CA GLN A 124 -13.63 -0.99 -3.20
C GLN A 124 -12.65 -1.43 -4.30
N TRP A 125 -12.96 -1.14 -5.56
CA TRP A 125 -12.06 -1.40 -6.67
C TRP A 125 -10.77 -0.57 -6.55
N ALA A 126 -10.89 0.67 -6.08
CA ALA A 126 -9.73 1.52 -5.88
C ALA A 126 -8.79 1.06 -4.75
N GLN A 127 -9.31 0.32 -3.77
CA GLN A 127 -8.53 -0.25 -2.67
C GLN A 127 -7.90 -1.59 -3.05
N HIS A 128 -8.50 -2.30 -4.01
CA HIS A 128 -8.02 -3.61 -4.47
C HIS A 128 -6.59 -3.50 -5.05
N PRO A 129 -5.69 -4.45 -4.75
CA PRO A 129 -4.29 -4.43 -5.22
C PRO A 129 -4.18 -4.33 -6.75
N SER A 130 -5.07 -5.00 -7.49
CA SER A 130 -5.12 -4.91 -8.97
C SER A 130 -5.43 -3.51 -9.49
N GLY A 131 -6.37 -2.80 -8.85
CA GLY A 131 -6.73 -1.43 -9.23
C GLY A 131 -5.66 -0.40 -8.89
N ARG A 132 -4.85 -0.66 -7.85
CA ARG A 132 -3.65 0.14 -7.54
C ARG A 132 -2.54 -0.11 -8.55
N TRP A 133 -2.25 -1.38 -8.83
CA TRP A 133 -1.25 -1.78 -9.81
C TRP A 133 -1.52 -1.18 -11.20
N LEU A 134 -2.76 -1.29 -11.70
CA LEU A 134 -3.13 -0.75 -13.01
C LEU A 134 -2.92 0.77 -13.11
N ARG A 135 -3.24 1.51 -12.04
CA ARG A 135 -3.04 2.97 -12.01
C ARG A 135 -1.57 3.35 -11.98
N GLN A 136 -0.75 2.60 -11.25
CA GLN A 136 0.69 2.79 -11.19
C GLN A 136 1.35 2.49 -12.54
N THR A 137 1.07 1.33 -13.13
CA THR A 137 1.67 0.94 -14.43
C THR A 137 1.31 1.92 -15.53
N LEU A 138 0.08 2.45 -15.53
CA LEU A 138 -0.31 3.47 -16.49
C LEU A 138 0.40 4.82 -16.25
N ALA A 139 0.68 5.17 -15.00
CA ALA A 139 1.46 6.35 -14.66
C ALA A 139 2.93 6.21 -15.11
N ASP A 140 3.53 5.05 -14.87
CA ASP A 140 4.89 4.73 -15.27
C ASP A 140 5.03 4.72 -16.80
N LEU A 141 4.06 4.13 -17.51
CA LEU A 141 4.04 4.09 -18.97
C LEU A 141 3.87 5.49 -19.58
N HIS A 142 3.02 6.34 -19.00
CA HIS A 142 2.89 7.74 -19.40
C HIS A 142 4.22 8.51 -19.20
N LEU A 143 4.89 8.31 -18.06
CA LEU A 143 6.19 8.94 -17.79
C LEU A 143 7.26 8.46 -18.77
N ALA A 144 7.33 7.15 -19.01
CA ALA A 144 8.27 6.56 -19.97
C ALA A 144 8.05 7.11 -21.39
N LEU A 145 6.79 7.27 -21.81
CA LEU A 145 6.45 7.90 -23.09
C LEU A 145 6.94 9.34 -23.17
N LEU A 146 6.72 10.15 -22.14
CA LEU A 146 7.19 11.54 -22.09
C LEU A 146 8.72 11.62 -22.17
N LEU A 147 9.43 10.76 -21.43
CA LEU A 147 10.89 10.68 -21.46
C LEU A 147 11.41 10.25 -22.84
N ALA A 148 10.78 9.24 -23.46
CA ALA A 148 11.15 8.77 -24.79
C ALA A 148 10.93 9.85 -25.86
N LEU A 149 9.79 10.54 -25.85
CA LEU A 149 9.50 11.64 -26.77
C LEU A 149 10.42 12.83 -26.55
N GLY A 150 10.68 13.20 -25.29
CA GLY A 150 11.63 14.25 -24.93
C GLY A 150 13.04 13.92 -25.41
N GLY A 151 13.49 12.68 -25.21
CA GLY A 151 14.78 12.19 -25.72
C GLY A 151 14.87 12.21 -27.24
N LEU A 152 13.81 11.79 -27.94
CA LEU A 152 13.76 11.78 -29.41
C LEU A 152 13.84 13.20 -29.98
N LEU A 153 13.09 14.15 -29.43
CA LEU A 153 13.14 15.55 -29.84
C LEU A 153 14.51 16.18 -29.57
N LEU A 154 15.10 15.88 -28.41
CA LEU A 154 16.44 16.36 -28.05
C LEU A 154 17.51 15.77 -28.98
N GLY A 155 17.40 14.49 -29.31
CA GLY A 155 18.29 13.82 -30.27
C GLY A 155 18.23 14.42 -31.67
N GLN A 156 17.00 14.68 -32.18
CA GLN A 156 16.80 15.39 -33.46
C GLN A 156 17.43 16.79 -33.45
N LEU A 157 17.35 17.52 -32.33
CA LEU A 157 17.93 18.86 -32.20
C LEU A 157 19.45 18.86 -32.13
N LEU A 158 20.04 17.84 -31.50
CA LEU A 158 21.50 17.69 -31.35
C LEU A 158 22.16 16.98 -32.54
N GLY A 159 21.37 16.53 -33.53
CA GLY A 159 21.89 15.73 -34.64
C GLY A 159 22.39 14.34 -34.21
N LEU A 160 21.99 13.88 -33.02
CA LEU A 160 22.34 12.56 -32.51
C LEU A 160 21.38 11.54 -33.13
N THR A 161 21.90 10.68 -34.00
CA THR A 161 21.15 9.55 -34.56
C THR A 161 20.65 8.66 -33.42
N GLY A 162 19.35 8.31 -33.46
CA GLY A 162 18.52 7.89 -32.33
C GLY A 162 18.93 6.63 -31.55
N GLY A 163 20.09 6.02 -31.82
CA GLY A 163 20.63 4.90 -31.06
C GLY A 163 21.37 5.30 -29.78
N ALA A 164 21.90 6.53 -29.67
CA ALA A 164 22.78 6.90 -28.57
C ALA A 164 22.07 7.23 -27.24
N LEU A 165 20.80 7.65 -27.28
CA LEU A 165 20.06 8.09 -26.08
C LEU A 165 19.33 6.95 -25.34
N LEU A 166 19.15 5.79 -25.97
CA LEU A 166 18.55 4.61 -25.32
C LEU A 166 19.51 3.91 -24.35
N GLY A 167 20.82 4.18 -24.45
CA GLY A 167 21.84 3.59 -23.56
C GLY A 167 21.95 4.24 -22.19
N ALA A 168 21.44 5.46 -22.01
CA ALA A 168 21.56 6.21 -20.74
C ALA A 168 20.50 5.84 -19.69
N ALA A 169 19.50 5.03 -20.06
CA ALA A 169 18.42 4.60 -19.17
C ALA A 169 18.69 3.24 -18.49
N ALA A 170 19.89 2.69 -18.63
CA ALA A 170 20.36 1.62 -17.75
C ALA A 170 20.69 2.25 -16.38
N THR A 171 19.66 2.66 -15.64
CA THR A 171 19.82 3.00 -14.23
C THR A 171 20.48 1.79 -13.57
N PRO A 172 21.63 1.96 -12.87
CA PRO A 172 22.28 0.86 -12.17
C PRO A 172 21.21 0.17 -11.35
N ARG A 173 21.07 -1.15 -11.54
CA ARG A 173 20.10 -1.97 -10.83
C ARG A 173 20.23 -1.59 -9.36
N PRO A 174 19.17 -1.05 -8.72
CA PRO A 174 19.30 -0.56 -7.36
C PRO A 174 19.87 -1.70 -6.50
N PRO A 175 20.85 -1.42 -5.62
CA PRO A 175 21.50 -2.44 -4.82
C PRO A 175 20.41 -3.29 -4.16
N LYS A 176 20.59 -4.61 -4.23
CA LYS A 176 19.60 -5.55 -3.69
C LYS A 176 19.36 -5.17 -2.23
N PRO A 177 18.11 -4.86 -1.84
CA PRO A 177 17.86 -4.40 -0.50
C PRO A 177 18.30 -5.45 0.50
N THR A 178 19.27 -5.11 1.33
CA THR A 178 19.78 -5.91 2.44
C THR A 178 19.01 -5.55 3.69
N ALA A 179 18.70 -6.55 4.51
CA ALA A 179 18.18 -6.35 5.84
C ALA A 179 18.71 -7.45 6.76
N SER A 180 18.94 -7.12 8.03
CA SER A 180 19.35 -8.06 9.06
C SER A 180 18.57 -7.78 10.34
N GLY A 181 18.33 -8.83 11.12
CA GLY A 181 17.69 -8.74 12.41
C GLY A 181 18.44 -9.58 13.43
N ARG A 182 18.49 -9.08 14.67
CA ARG A 182 19.06 -9.81 15.82
C ARG A 182 18.37 -9.38 17.11
N VAL A 183 18.44 -10.24 18.11
CA VAL A 183 18.06 -9.94 19.48
C VAL A 183 19.34 -9.66 20.27
N LEU A 184 19.41 -8.51 20.92
CA LEU A 184 20.51 -8.10 21.79
C LEU A 184 20.40 -8.78 23.16
N ASP A 185 21.49 -8.81 23.92
CA ASP A 185 21.58 -9.51 25.22
C ASP A 185 20.58 -8.99 26.28
N ASP A 186 20.13 -7.74 26.14
CA ASP A 186 19.14 -7.11 27.02
C ASP A 186 17.68 -7.43 26.63
N GLY A 187 17.50 -8.24 25.57
CA GLY A 187 16.21 -8.58 24.97
C GLY A 187 15.70 -7.52 23.99
N THR A 188 16.51 -6.53 23.61
CA THR A 188 16.13 -5.52 22.61
C THR A 188 16.22 -6.11 21.21
N TYR A 189 15.17 -5.93 20.43
CA TYR A 189 15.07 -6.37 19.04
C TYR A 189 15.70 -5.29 18.17
N GLU A 190 16.70 -5.66 17.36
CA GLU A 190 17.34 -4.75 16.43
C GLU A 190 17.13 -5.24 15.00
N VAL A 191 16.61 -4.37 14.14
CA VAL A 191 16.52 -4.58 12.69
C VAL A 191 17.28 -3.50 11.97
N ILE A 192 18.20 -3.89 11.11
CA ILE A 192 18.97 -2.99 10.25
C ILE A 192 18.44 -3.12 8.83
N LEU A 193 17.99 -2.01 8.24
CA LEU A 193 17.48 -1.90 6.88
C LEU A 193 18.54 -1.17 6.02
N GLY A 194 19.16 -1.91 5.10
CA GLY A 194 20.36 -1.46 4.39
C GLY A 194 21.52 -1.19 5.35
N ASP A 195 22.30 -0.14 5.09
CA ASP A 195 23.44 0.24 5.92
C ASP A 195 23.17 1.49 6.77
N GLN A 196 21.95 2.04 6.69
CA GLN A 196 21.66 3.40 7.15
C GLN A 196 20.60 3.48 8.25
N PHE A 197 19.69 2.51 8.33
CA PHE A 197 18.55 2.59 9.25
C PHE A 197 18.55 1.42 10.21
N ALA A 198 18.67 1.71 11.50
CA ALA A 198 18.52 0.72 12.56
C ALA A 198 17.27 1.05 13.38
N ILE A 199 16.40 0.06 13.53
CA ILE A 199 15.20 0.12 14.37
C ILE A 199 15.46 -0.76 15.58
N ARG A 200 15.41 -0.16 16.78
CA ARG A 200 15.57 -0.87 18.05
C ARG A 200 14.28 -0.77 18.86
N HIS A 201 13.79 -1.90 19.34
CA HIS A 201 12.60 -1.96 20.18
C HIS A 201 12.76 -3.02 21.26
N ARG A 202 12.51 -2.66 22.51
CA ARG A 202 12.53 -3.61 23.63
C ARG A 202 11.09 -3.96 23.99
N PRO A 203 10.58 -5.13 23.57
CA PRO A 203 9.19 -5.48 23.81
C PRO A 203 8.91 -5.59 25.31
N VAL A 204 7.85 -4.93 25.78
CA VAL A 204 7.46 -4.96 27.19
C VAL A 204 6.68 -6.25 27.52
N ASP A 205 5.87 -6.71 26.59
CA ASP A 205 5.13 -7.97 26.69
C ASP A 205 4.95 -8.64 25.31
N GLU A 206 4.28 -9.79 25.30
CA GLU A 206 4.07 -10.56 24.07
C GLU A 206 3.16 -9.84 23.06
N PHE A 207 2.22 -9.01 23.53
CA PHE A 207 1.39 -8.22 22.62
C PHE A 207 2.22 -7.12 21.95
N ASP A 208 3.05 -6.43 22.72
CA ASP A 208 3.97 -5.43 22.21
C ASP A 208 4.98 -6.03 21.23
N ARG A 209 5.51 -7.22 21.52
CA ARG A 209 6.32 -8.01 20.58
C ARG A 209 5.59 -8.27 19.26
N ARG A 210 4.33 -8.74 19.32
CA ARG A 210 3.51 -9.00 18.12
C ARG A 210 3.27 -7.73 17.31
N MET A 211 2.92 -6.64 17.97
CA MET A 211 2.70 -5.35 17.33
C MET A 211 3.97 -4.84 16.65
N PHE A 212 5.14 -5.00 17.29
CA PHE A 212 6.41 -4.64 16.69
C PHE A 212 6.71 -5.46 15.41
N LEU A 213 6.50 -6.78 15.45
CA LEU A 213 6.70 -7.64 14.27
C LEU A 213 5.73 -7.30 13.13
N LEU A 214 4.47 -6.97 13.44
CA LEU A 214 3.49 -6.49 12.46
C LEU A 214 3.88 -5.13 11.88
N PHE A 215 4.36 -4.21 12.71
CA PHE A 215 4.88 -2.92 12.23
C PHE A 215 6.04 -3.10 11.25
N LEU A 216 6.98 -4.00 11.54
CA LEU A 216 8.08 -4.34 10.63
C LEU A 216 7.56 -4.91 9.29
N ARG A 217 6.47 -5.68 9.32
CA ARG A 217 5.79 -6.19 8.13
C ARG A 217 5.10 -5.09 7.32
N ASP A 218 4.65 -4.02 7.95
CA ASP A 218 4.03 -2.88 7.25
C ASP A 218 5.04 -1.97 6.54
N ILE A 219 6.35 -2.18 6.73
CA ILE A 219 7.39 -1.43 6.02
C ILE A 219 7.43 -1.85 4.55
N HIS A 220 7.09 -0.92 3.66
CA HIS A 220 7.11 -1.10 2.21
C HIS A 220 8.10 -0.12 1.56
N LEU A 221 8.77 -0.56 0.49
CA LEU A 221 9.57 0.33 -0.33
C LEU A 221 8.67 1.27 -1.12
N VAL A 222 9.03 2.56 -1.13
CA VAL A 222 8.34 3.61 -1.91
C VAL A 222 8.30 3.27 -3.40
N ALA A 223 9.30 2.55 -3.90
CA ALA A 223 9.36 2.12 -5.31
C ALA A 223 8.40 0.97 -5.65
N HIS A 224 7.89 0.22 -4.67
CA HIS A 224 7.02 -0.95 -4.90
C HIS A 224 5.88 -1.04 -3.86
N PRO A 225 5.03 0.00 -3.73
CA PRO A 225 3.99 0.02 -2.73
C PRO A 225 2.93 -1.04 -3.06
N GLY A 226 2.89 -2.11 -2.25
CA GLY A 226 1.78 -3.08 -2.25
C GLY A 226 1.99 -4.38 -3.01
N GLN A 227 3.18 -4.69 -3.54
CA GLN A 227 3.44 -6.03 -4.08
C GLN A 227 4.02 -6.97 -3.03
N ARG A 228 5.00 -6.53 -2.25
CA ARG A 228 5.59 -7.29 -1.14
C ARG A 228 6.12 -6.33 -0.07
N PRO A 229 5.84 -6.59 1.21
CA PRO A 229 6.53 -5.89 2.29
C PRO A 229 8.05 -6.11 2.17
N PHE A 230 8.80 -5.11 2.62
CA PHE A 230 10.26 -5.10 2.50
C PHE A 230 10.88 -6.28 3.24
N LEU A 231 10.37 -6.55 4.44
CA LEU A 231 10.81 -7.66 5.28
C LEU A 231 9.93 -8.88 5.00
N CYS A 232 10.56 -9.91 4.42
CA CYS A 232 9.92 -11.20 4.23
C CYS A 232 9.62 -11.86 5.57
N GLN A 233 8.51 -12.57 5.62
CA GLN A 233 8.03 -13.25 6.83
C GLN A 233 9.02 -14.29 7.34
N THR A 234 9.70 -15.00 6.43
CA THR A 234 10.74 -16.00 6.76
C THR A 234 11.95 -15.37 7.45
N TRP A 235 12.29 -14.12 7.11
CA TRP A 235 13.39 -13.41 7.76
C TRP A 235 13.02 -13.05 9.20
N LEU A 236 11.86 -12.46 9.42
CA LEU A 236 11.38 -12.12 10.76
C LEU A 236 11.23 -13.37 11.64
N ALA A 237 10.68 -14.44 11.06
CA ALA A 237 10.57 -15.73 11.73
C ALA A 237 11.94 -16.24 12.21
N GLY A 238 12.94 -16.24 11.32
CA GLY A 238 14.29 -16.68 11.64
C GLY A 238 15.03 -15.77 12.62
N TRP A 239 14.88 -14.45 12.52
CA TRP A 239 15.59 -13.49 13.37
C TRP A 239 15.06 -13.44 14.81
N PHE A 240 13.76 -13.66 14.98
CA PHE A 240 13.07 -13.45 16.26
C PHE A 240 12.47 -14.73 16.84
N ASP A 241 12.95 -15.88 16.38
CA ASP A 241 12.52 -17.22 16.81
C ASP A 241 10.98 -17.31 16.90
N THR A 242 10.33 -16.94 15.80
CA THR A 242 8.87 -16.90 15.69
C THR A 242 8.43 -17.79 14.55
N LEU A 243 7.39 -18.58 14.74
CA LEU A 243 6.84 -19.42 13.67
C LEU A 243 6.20 -18.55 12.57
N GLN A 244 6.46 -18.90 11.32
CA GLN A 244 5.91 -18.19 10.17
C GLN A 244 4.36 -18.21 10.20
N GLU A 245 3.76 -19.32 10.59
CA GLU A 245 2.32 -19.49 10.69
C GLU A 245 1.69 -18.53 11.72
N LEU A 246 2.39 -18.27 12.82
CA LEU A 246 1.93 -17.32 13.84
C LEU A 246 1.93 -15.89 13.30
N LEU A 247 3.00 -15.49 12.60
CA LEU A 247 3.06 -14.18 11.93
C LEU A 247 1.90 -14.00 10.95
N SER A 248 1.60 -15.01 10.13
CA SER A 248 0.48 -14.94 9.16
C SER A 248 -0.86 -14.81 9.88
N ARG A 249 -1.02 -15.51 11.01
CA ARG A 249 -2.22 -15.42 11.81
C ARG A 249 -2.41 -14.04 12.44
N TRP A 250 -1.35 -13.47 12.99
CA TRP A 250 -1.38 -12.12 13.55
C TRP A 250 -1.68 -11.07 12.50
N GLU A 251 -1.15 -11.21 11.28
CA GLU A 251 -1.52 -10.36 10.14
C GLU A 251 -3.02 -10.44 9.84
N ASN A 252 -3.58 -11.65 9.77
CA ASN A 252 -5.02 -11.85 9.56
C ASN A 252 -5.87 -11.26 10.69
N ASP A 253 -5.48 -11.46 11.96
CA ASP A 253 -6.21 -10.91 13.11
C ASP A 253 -6.12 -9.38 13.12
N HIS A 254 -4.98 -8.80 12.73
CA HIS A 254 -4.78 -7.35 12.59
C HIS A 254 -5.63 -6.76 11.46
N GLU A 255 -5.62 -7.37 10.26
CA GLU A 255 -6.44 -6.94 9.12
C GLU A 255 -7.94 -7.05 9.42
N ALA A 256 -8.35 -8.07 10.17
CA ALA A 256 -9.73 -8.24 10.63
C ALA A 256 -10.11 -7.27 11.77
N GLY A 257 -9.13 -6.59 12.38
CA GLY A 257 -9.32 -5.75 13.57
C GLY A 257 -9.71 -6.55 14.83
N ASP A 258 -9.37 -7.84 14.90
CA ASP A 258 -9.64 -8.71 16.05
C ASP A 258 -8.53 -8.58 17.11
N TRP A 259 -8.49 -7.39 17.73
CA TRP A 259 -7.50 -7.05 18.76
C TRP A 259 -7.51 -8.02 19.94
N GLN A 260 -8.67 -8.59 20.27
CA GLN A 260 -8.78 -9.52 21.39
C GLN A 260 -7.99 -10.81 21.14
N ARG A 261 -8.00 -11.34 19.92
CA ARG A 261 -7.16 -12.48 19.53
C ARG A 261 -5.68 -12.11 19.50
N LEU A 262 -5.36 -10.93 18.97
CA LEU A 262 -3.98 -10.43 18.95
C LEU A 262 -3.39 -10.26 20.35
N MET A 263 -4.19 -9.79 21.31
CA MET A 263 -3.81 -9.66 22.73
C MET A 263 -3.84 -10.98 23.51
N SER A 264 -4.44 -12.03 22.97
CA SER A 264 -4.59 -13.29 23.70
C SER A 264 -3.22 -13.96 23.87
N ARG A 265 -2.78 -14.15 25.12
CA ARG A 265 -1.48 -14.79 25.46
C ARG A 265 -1.40 -16.28 25.12
N ARG A 266 -2.47 -16.87 24.59
CA ARG A 266 -2.53 -18.30 24.31
C ARG A 266 -2.22 -18.53 22.83
N ASP A 267 -1.12 -19.22 22.58
CA ASP A 267 -0.79 -19.71 21.25
C ASP A 267 -1.79 -20.80 20.86
N GLY A 268 -2.48 -20.59 19.74
CA GLY A 268 -3.39 -21.59 19.18
C GLY A 268 -4.85 -21.45 19.61
N PRO A 269 -5.79 -21.91 18.76
CA PRO A 269 -7.13 -22.17 19.25
C PRO A 269 -7.03 -23.24 20.36
N LEU A 270 -7.59 -22.98 21.54
CA LEU A 270 -7.62 -23.91 22.68
C LEU A 270 -8.14 -25.32 22.32
N LEU A 271 -8.85 -25.43 21.20
CA LEU A 271 -9.46 -26.65 20.68
C LEU A 271 -9.39 -26.65 19.14
N PRO A 272 -9.11 -27.80 18.49
CA PRO A 272 -9.28 -28.00 17.05
C PRO A 272 -10.64 -27.48 16.56
N ARG A 273 -10.71 -26.92 15.33
CA ARG A 273 -11.95 -26.34 14.77
C ARG A 273 -13.15 -27.29 14.84
N ALA A 274 -12.96 -28.58 14.61
CA ALA A 274 -14.02 -29.58 14.73
C ALA A 274 -14.62 -29.64 16.15
N GLN A 275 -13.78 -29.54 17.18
CA GLN A 275 -14.22 -29.51 18.57
C GLN A 275 -14.91 -28.19 18.94
N GLN A 276 -14.43 -27.06 18.41
CA GLN A 276 -15.12 -25.77 18.58
C GLN A 276 -16.52 -25.81 17.97
N GLN A 277 -16.64 -26.38 16.78
CA GLN A 277 -17.91 -26.46 16.07
C GLN A 277 -18.89 -27.41 16.79
N ALA A 278 -18.40 -28.51 17.37
CA ALA A 278 -19.20 -29.39 18.22
C ALA A 278 -19.72 -28.65 19.48
N ILE A 279 -18.87 -27.87 20.15
CA ILE A 279 -19.26 -27.06 21.32
C ILE A 279 -20.28 -25.99 20.92
N VAL A 280 -20.05 -25.27 19.82
CA VAL A 280 -20.97 -24.22 19.32
C VAL A 280 -22.31 -24.81 18.91
N GLN A 281 -22.34 -25.96 18.23
CA GLN A 281 -23.58 -26.66 17.86
C GLN A 281 -24.36 -27.13 19.08
N ARG A 282 -23.67 -27.61 20.12
CA ARG A 282 -24.31 -28.02 21.37
C ARG A 282 -24.89 -26.83 22.12
N TRP A 283 -24.15 -25.73 22.19
CA TRP A 283 -24.62 -24.53 22.88
C TRP A 283 -25.77 -23.84 22.15
N THR A 284 -25.80 -23.90 20.82
CA THR A 284 -26.95 -23.39 20.04
C THR A 284 -28.21 -24.24 20.22
N ARG A 285 -28.08 -25.55 20.44
CA ARG A 285 -29.22 -26.42 20.79
C ARG A 285 -29.69 -26.26 22.24
N HIS A 286 -28.78 -25.94 23.15
CA HIS A 286 -29.05 -25.81 24.59
C HIS A 286 -28.53 -24.46 25.12
N HIS A 287 -29.09 -23.37 24.61
CA HIS A 287 -28.63 -22.01 24.92
C HIS A 287 -28.83 -21.60 26.39
N TRP A 288 -29.62 -22.35 27.15
CA TRP A 288 -29.85 -22.17 28.59
C TRP A 288 -28.84 -22.92 29.48
N TRP A 289 -27.95 -23.76 28.91
CA TRP A 289 -26.93 -24.45 29.68
C TRP A 289 -25.82 -23.51 30.14
N SER A 290 -25.41 -23.69 31.39
CA SER A 290 -24.21 -23.10 31.97
C SER A 290 -22.95 -23.71 31.35
N VAL A 291 -21.82 -22.99 31.50
CA VAL A 291 -20.52 -23.45 31.00
C VAL A 291 -20.12 -24.80 31.60
N ALA A 292 -20.45 -25.06 32.87
CA ALA A 292 -20.16 -26.33 33.54
C ALA A 292 -20.96 -27.51 32.93
N GLU A 293 -22.23 -27.29 32.59
CA GLU A 293 -23.08 -28.31 31.96
C GLU A 293 -22.62 -28.63 30.53
N VAL A 294 -22.22 -27.61 29.76
CA VAL A 294 -21.64 -27.81 28.42
C VAL A 294 -20.31 -28.57 28.50
N GLN A 295 -19.49 -28.30 29.51
CA GLN A 295 -18.22 -29.01 29.74
C GLN A 295 -18.43 -30.46 30.17
N ALA A 296 -19.36 -30.72 31.09
CA ALA A 296 -19.71 -32.07 31.52
C ALA A 296 -20.26 -32.90 30.34
N ALA A 297 -21.12 -32.31 29.52
CA ALA A 297 -21.66 -32.95 28.32
C ALA A 297 -20.58 -33.19 27.25
N ALA A 298 -19.61 -32.28 27.08
CA ALA A 298 -18.49 -32.48 26.17
C ALA A 298 -17.54 -33.60 26.67
N GLN A 299 -17.29 -33.66 27.98
CA GLN A 299 -16.46 -34.70 28.59
C GLN A 299 -17.10 -36.09 28.50
N ALA A 300 -18.42 -36.19 28.63
CA ALA A 300 -19.17 -37.44 28.47
C ALA A 300 -19.00 -38.07 27.07
N GLU A 301 -18.68 -37.28 26.05
CA GLU A 301 -18.43 -37.73 24.67
C GLU A 301 -16.94 -37.92 24.35
N GLY A 302 -16.08 -37.92 25.36
CA GLY A 302 -14.65 -38.14 25.18
C GLY A 302 -13.87 -36.93 24.67
N LEU A 303 -14.46 -35.73 24.61
CA LEU A 303 -13.71 -34.51 24.37
C LEU A 303 -12.90 -34.15 25.63
N ARG A 304 -11.63 -34.56 25.65
CA ARG A 304 -10.69 -34.19 26.72
C ARG A 304 -10.35 -32.70 26.63
N LEU A 305 -11.15 -31.89 27.31
CA LEU A 305 -10.81 -30.51 27.66
C LEU A 305 -9.75 -30.58 28.76
N THR A 306 -8.46 -30.52 28.42
CA THR A 306 -7.39 -30.51 29.42
C THR A 306 -7.49 -29.24 30.25
N GLY A 307 -8.09 -29.38 31.44
CA GLY A 307 -8.13 -28.35 32.47
C GLY A 307 -6.74 -28.09 33.04
N ARG A 308 -5.90 -27.35 32.30
CA ARG A 308 -4.72 -26.71 32.87
C ARG A 308 -4.93 -25.20 32.91
N THR A 309 -5.86 -24.81 33.77
CA THR A 309 -5.89 -23.46 34.34
C THR A 309 -5.99 -23.61 35.86
N THR A 310 -4.94 -24.19 36.45
CA THR A 310 -4.73 -24.17 37.90
C THR A 310 -3.52 -23.30 38.19
N GLY A 311 -3.77 -22.21 38.92
CA GLY A 311 -2.77 -21.56 39.77
C GLY A 311 -1.92 -20.46 39.14
N SER A 312 -2.47 -19.25 39.04
CA SER A 312 -1.84 -17.98 39.47
C SER A 312 -2.40 -16.78 38.70
N SER A 313 -3.42 -16.13 39.27
CA SER A 313 -3.46 -14.66 39.42
C SER A 313 -4.85 -14.25 39.91
N THR A 314 -4.86 -13.90 41.19
CA THR A 314 -5.56 -12.74 41.71
C THR A 314 -7.09 -12.76 41.64
N ARG A 315 -7.68 -13.08 42.79
CA ARG A 315 -8.97 -12.58 43.25
C ARG A 315 -9.23 -11.16 42.72
N ARG A 316 -10.10 -11.01 41.72
CA ARG A 316 -10.95 -9.83 41.59
C ARG A 316 -12.40 -10.29 41.68
N ARG A 317 -12.92 -10.01 42.87
CA ARG A 317 -14.31 -10.10 43.28
C ARG A 317 -15.18 -9.29 42.31
N TRP A 318 -15.83 -9.95 41.37
CA TRP A 318 -17.04 -9.42 40.74
C TRP A 318 -18.15 -9.49 41.78
N ARG A 319 -18.46 -8.36 42.44
CA ARG A 319 -19.74 -8.23 43.15
C ARG A 319 -20.82 -8.12 42.09
N CYS A 320 -21.73 -9.08 42.08
CA CYS A 320 -23.05 -8.89 41.52
C CYS A 320 -23.75 -7.80 42.34
N CYS A 321 -24.10 -6.68 41.70
CA CYS A 321 -25.23 -5.89 42.17
C CYS A 321 -26.48 -6.65 41.77
N GLY A 322 -27.19 -7.16 42.78
CA GLY A 322 -28.57 -7.59 42.69
C GLY A 322 -29.35 -6.88 43.78
N SER A 323 -30.03 -5.79 43.41
CA SER A 323 -31.32 -5.33 43.91
C SER A 323 -31.87 -4.36 42.87
#